data_AF-A0A4P9YCZ4-F1
#
_entry.id   AF-A0A4P9YCZ4-F1
#
_cell.length_a   1.000
_cell.length_b   1.000
_cell.length_c   1.000
_cell.angle_alpha   90.00
_cell.angle_beta   90.00
_cell.angle_gamma   90.00
#
_symmetry.space_group_name_H-M   'P 1'
#
loop_
_entity.id
_entity.type
_entity.pdbx_description
1 polymer ?
#
loop_
_entity_poly.entity_id
_entity_poly.type
_entity_poly.pdbx_seq_one_letter_code
_entity_poly.pdbx_strand_id
1 'polypeptide(L)'
;MDFAIVRMELTSLVFNVGQIEVGTFACQNGKFYCINKGHVPGFIKSSRVNDGVCDCCDGSDEYDGRIDCPSKCAEINKLENLSKLETLKVVEEGLKVKKRYIETRKQEREKEFNKLQDLEKKLEYLRLQLQEAENKKKELDEVLKVEEEKIGTPTENDKIKRLKNILDKINIDGEISSELAVEARDEYRDFLNDEEMYEDSKEEENEDLKKKDESWLSPLKFVKTAIDSFRSGEANAKSEIEKKKIEIDKMNSEIEEIDSQIKDLNKKLQLDVGKSNEFWPLNSYEFELCLFDKVTQHTGSETISLGKFSGWNESENYSIMLYKNGDKCWNGPYRSVKVQLECSDKETFESCEEPNKWFSTPAACDDSLLLTESSSLDSDGFYHLEL
;
A
#
# COMPACT_ATOMS: atom_id res chain seq x y z
N MET A 1 -29.18 10.08 51.38
CA MET A 1 -29.35 8.68 51.81
C MET A 1 -28.96 7.85 50.60
N ASP A 2 -27.82 7.17 50.52
CA ASP A 2 -26.94 6.69 51.58
C ASP A 2 -25.48 6.58 51.09
N PHE A 3 -24.58 7.00 51.98
CA PHE A 3 -23.18 6.62 51.98
C PHE A 3 -23.08 5.20 52.54
N ALA A 4 -22.54 4.25 51.76
CA ALA A 4 -22.23 2.92 52.28
C ALA A 4 -20.91 2.96 53.06
N ILE A 5 -21.03 3.15 54.38
CA ILE A 5 -19.99 2.87 55.37
C ILE A 5 -19.93 1.35 55.55
N VAL A 6 -18.84 0.72 55.13
CA VAL A 6 -18.54 -0.68 55.50
C VAL A 6 -17.62 -0.65 56.73
N ARG A 7 -18.19 -1.02 57.88
CA ARG A 7 -17.49 -1.30 59.13
C ARG A 7 -16.60 -2.54 58.94
N MET A 8 -15.30 -2.40 59.20
CA MET A 8 -14.39 -3.52 59.43
C MET A 8 -14.65 -4.10 60.83
N GLU A 9 -15.08 -5.35 60.89
CA GLU A 9 -14.98 -6.17 62.10
C GLU A 9 -13.57 -6.77 62.18
N LEU A 10 -12.89 -6.50 63.30
CA LEU A 10 -11.63 -7.11 63.69
C LEU A 10 -11.87 -8.58 64.07
N THR A 11 -11.64 -9.49 63.12
CA THR A 11 -11.37 -10.89 63.43
C THR A 11 -9.87 -11.09 63.51
N SER A 12 -9.42 -11.49 64.70
CA SER A 12 -8.05 -11.83 65.04
C SER A 12 -7.48 -12.88 64.09
N LEU A 13 -6.77 -12.43 63.05
CA LEU A 13 -5.78 -13.24 62.36
C LEU A 13 -4.51 -13.19 63.19
N VAL A 14 -4.35 -14.21 64.03
CA VAL A 14 -3.05 -14.62 64.55
C VAL A 14 -2.20 -14.93 63.32
N PHE A 15 -1.43 -13.95 62.86
CA PHE A 15 -0.36 -14.17 61.91
C PHE A 15 0.62 -15.12 62.59
N ASN A 16 0.69 -16.33 62.06
CA ASN A 16 1.77 -17.25 62.32
C ASN A 16 3.06 -16.51 61.97
N VAL A 17 3.79 -16.08 62.99
CA VAL A 17 5.16 -15.59 62.84
C VAL A 17 5.96 -16.81 62.41
N GLY A 18 6.05 -17.01 61.10
CA GLY A 18 7.05 -17.90 60.54
C GLY A 18 8.39 -17.40 61.02
N GLN A 19 9.07 -18.21 61.82
CA GLN A 19 10.43 -17.97 62.30
C GLN A 19 11.29 -17.48 61.12
N ILE A 20 11.75 -16.24 61.20
CA ILE A 20 13.00 -15.86 60.55
C ILE A 20 14.07 -16.50 61.42
N GLU A 21 14.51 -17.71 61.04
CA GLU A 21 15.68 -18.32 61.65
C GLU A 21 16.91 -17.56 61.16
N VAL A 22 17.38 -16.64 62.00
CA VAL A 22 18.73 -16.10 61.92
C VAL A 22 19.71 -17.25 62.20
N GLY A 23 20.35 -17.74 61.15
CA GLY A 23 21.49 -18.64 61.24
C GLY A 23 21.16 -20.12 61.16
N THR A 24 21.74 -20.75 60.13
CA THR A 24 21.99 -22.19 59.94
C THR A 24 20.77 -23.12 59.95
N PHE A 25 20.36 -23.64 58.78
CA PHE A 25 20.11 -25.08 58.58
C PHE A 25 19.93 -25.44 57.08
N ALA A 26 20.68 -26.47 56.67
CA ALA A 26 20.73 -27.02 55.33
C ALA A 26 19.50 -27.90 55.03
N CYS A 27 18.38 -27.30 54.61
CA CYS A 27 17.26 -28.05 54.03
C CYS A 27 17.40 -28.15 52.50
N GLN A 28 16.95 -29.27 51.91
CA GLN A 28 17.08 -29.59 50.47
C GLN A 28 16.44 -28.58 49.50
N ASN A 29 15.68 -27.58 49.98
CA ASN A 29 15.12 -26.47 49.20
C ASN A 29 15.15 -25.13 49.96
N GLY A 30 16.03 -24.97 50.95
CA GLY A 30 16.13 -23.72 51.71
C GLY A 30 16.61 -22.55 50.84
N LYS A 31 16.19 -21.32 51.20
CA LYS A 31 16.74 -20.08 50.68
C LYS A 31 17.43 -19.33 51.82
N PHE A 32 18.59 -18.75 51.54
CA PHE A 32 19.30 -17.87 52.45
C PHE A 32 19.05 -16.42 52.07
N TYR A 33 18.82 -15.56 53.05
CA TYR A 33 18.51 -14.14 52.83
C TYR A 33 19.78 -13.30 53.02
N CYS A 34 20.23 -12.68 51.93
CA CYS A 34 21.28 -11.68 51.96
C CYS A 34 20.66 -10.33 52.33
N ILE A 35 21.15 -9.71 53.42
CA ILE A 35 20.68 -8.37 53.83
C ILE A 35 21.19 -7.32 52.84
N ASN A 36 22.41 -7.50 52.30
CA ASN A 36 23.03 -6.66 51.28
C ASN A 36 23.03 -5.18 51.66
N LYS A 37 23.45 -4.84 52.88
CA LYS A 37 23.39 -3.45 53.38
C LYS A 37 24.06 -2.46 52.40
N GLY A 38 23.29 -1.50 51.91
CA GLY A 38 23.72 -0.53 50.90
C GLY A 38 23.44 -0.94 49.44
N HIS A 39 22.73 -2.05 49.24
CA HIS A 39 22.21 -2.56 47.97
C HIS A 39 20.89 -3.33 48.21
N VAL A 40 20.26 -3.87 47.15
CA VAL A 40 18.97 -4.55 47.23
C VAL A 40 19.11 -5.90 47.97
N PRO A 41 18.30 -6.17 49.01
CA PRO A 41 18.29 -7.47 49.67
C PRO A 41 17.82 -8.59 48.73
N GLY A 42 18.37 -9.78 48.90
CA GLY A 42 18.16 -10.88 47.96
C GLY A 42 18.08 -12.24 48.62
N PHE A 43 17.64 -13.24 47.86
CA PHE A 43 17.65 -14.63 48.30
C PHE A 43 18.53 -15.48 47.40
N ILE A 44 19.42 -16.26 48.01
CA ILE A 44 20.22 -17.28 47.34
C ILE A 44 19.74 -18.67 47.76
N LYS A 45 20.14 -19.71 47.02
CA LYS A 45 19.84 -21.09 47.41
C LYS A 45 20.71 -21.50 48.59
N SER A 46 20.18 -22.28 49.53
CA SER A 46 20.97 -22.80 50.66
C SER A 46 22.17 -23.66 50.25
N SER A 47 22.19 -24.16 49.01
CA SER A 47 23.36 -24.87 48.45
C SER A 47 24.56 -23.96 48.18
N ARG A 48 24.35 -22.63 48.16
CA ARG A 48 25.34 -21.59 47.88
C ARG A 48 25.81 -20.86 49.14
N VAL A 49 25.71 -21.53 50.29
CA VAL A 49 26.09 -20.97 51.58
C VAL A 49 27.27 -21.79 52.06
N ASN A 50 28.40 -21.14 52.33
CA ASN A 50 29.68 -21.78 52.63
C ASN A 50 30.12 -22.81 51.56
N ASP A 51 29.83 -22.53 50.28
CA ASP A 51 30.26 -23.35 49.14
C ASP A 51 31.58 -22.88 48.53
N GLY A 52 32.12 -21.77 49.05
CA GLY A 52 33.38 -21.19 48.63
C GLY A 52 33.24 -20.18 47.49
N VAL A 53 32.04 -19.66 47.23
CA VAL A 53 31.77 -18.60 46.26
C VAL A 53 31.00 -17.48 46.95
N CYS A 54 31.46 -16.23 46.84
CA CYS A 54 30.73 -15.09 47.40
C CYS A 54 29.54 -14.73 46.49
N ASP A 55 28.34 -15.23 46.81
CA ASP A 55 27.08 -14.96 46.13
C ASP A 55 26.34 -13.73 46.68
N CYS A 56 26.38 -13.49 48.00
CA CYS A 56 25.84 -12.24 48.56
C CYS A 56 26.84 -11.09 48.35
N CYS A 57 26.37 -9.88 48.00
CA CYS A 57 27.29 -8.75 47.83
C CYS A 57 27.91 -8.29 49.15
N ASP A 58 27.30 -8.63 50.29
CA ASP A 58 27.79 -8.32 51.63
C ASP A 58 28.67 -9.43 52.21
N GLY A 59 28.83 -10.56 51.50
CA GLY A 59 29.60 -11.72 51.94
C GLY A 59 28.98 -12.51 53.09
N SER A 60 27.69 -12.27 53.41
CA SER A 60 27.00 -12.93 54.53
C SER A 60 26.77 -14.43 54.35
N ASP A 61 26.97 -14.95 53.14
CA ASP A 61 26.85 -16.35 52.76
C ASP A 61 28.08 -17.22 53.11
N GLU A 62 29.26 -16.62 53.24
CA GLU A 62 30.53 -17.31 53.53
C GLU A 62 31.03 -16.99 54.95
N TYR A 63 30.24 -17.36 55.96
CA TYR A 63 30.50 -17.06 57.37
C TYR A 63 31.36 -18.11 58.09
N ASP A 64 31.70 -19.24 57.46
CA ASP A 64 32.51 -20.31 58.07
C ASP A 64 34.01 -20.00 58.12
N GLY A 65 34.44 -18.88 57.54
CA GLY A 65 35.81 -18.37 57.57
C GLY A 65 36.79 -19.10 56.66
N ARG A 66 36.33 -19.98 55.76
CA ARG A 66 37.19 -20.64 54.76
C ARG A 66 37.65 -19.69 53.66
N ILE A 67 36.83 -18.68 53.35
CA ILE A 67 37.08 -17.65 52.34
C ILE A 67 36.76 -16.28 52.94
N ASP A 68 37.51 -15.26 52.54
CA ASP A 68 37.26 -13.86 52.89
C ASP A 68 36.45 -13.17 51.79
N CYS A 69 35.20 -12.80 52.09
CA CYS A 69 34.28 -12.14 51.16
C CYS A 69 34.06 -10.67 51.59
N PRO A 70 34.88 -9.72 51.08
CA PRO A 70 34.68 -8.31 51.40
C PRO A 70 33.39 -7.78 50.74
N SER A 71 32.65 -6.94 51.47
CA SER A 71 31.42 -6.33 50.96
C SER A 71 31.69 -5.44 49.74
N LYS A 72 30.97 -5.70 48.65
CA LYS A 72 30.97 -4.91 47.40
C LYS A 72 29.64 -4.20 47.13
N CYS A 73 28.67 -4.32 48.04
CA CYS A 73 27.32 -3.78 47.85
C CYS A 73 27.29 -2.29 47.49
N ALA A 74 28.11 -1.46 48.14
CA ALA A 74 28.15 -0.02 47.86
C ALA A 74 28.70 0.31 46.46
N GLU A 75 29.67 -0.46 45.98
CA GLU A 75 30.23 -0.29 44.64
C GLU A 75 29.23 -0.74 43.57
N ILE A 76 28.60 -1.90 43.77
CA ILE A 76 27.54 -2.43 42.89
C ILE A 76 26.38 -1.45 42.81
N ASN A 77 25.86 -0.96 43.94
CA ASN A 77 24.76 0.00 43.94
C ASN A 77 25.15 1.31 43.24
N LYS A 78 26.36 1.83 43.47
CA LYS A 78 26.84 3.02 42.75
C LYS A 78 26.85 2.80 41.23
N LEU A 79 27.32 1.65 40.75
CA LEU A 79 27.34 1.32 39.33
C LEU A 79 25.93 1.17 38.75
N GLU A 80 25.02 0.50 39.46
CA GLU A 80 23.61 0.37 39.04
C GLU A 80 22.91 1.73 38.99
N ASN A 81 23.09 2.58 40.00
CA ASN A 81 22.49 3.91 40.02
C ASN A 81 23.05 4.81 38.90
N LEU A 82 24.34 4.69 38.56
CA LEU A 82 24.90 5.37 37.38
C LEU A 82 24.26 4.87 36.09
N SER A 83 24.12 3.55 35.92
CA SER A 83 23.46 2.95 34.75
C SER A 83 21.99 3.38 34.63
N LYS A 84 21.22 3.36 35.71
CA LYS A 84 19.83 3.85 35.76
C LYS A 84 19.73 5.33 35.39
N LEU A 85 20.65 6.16 35.88
CA LEU A 85 20.70 7.59 35.51
C LEU A 85 21.02 7.80 34.03
N GLU A 86 21.82 6.94 33.41
CA GLU A 86 22.05 6.96 31.97
C GLU A 86 20.80 6.54 31.20
N THR A 87 20.13 5.44 31.60
CA THR A 87 18.87 4.99 31.02
C THR A 87 17.78 6.06 31.10
N LEU A 88 17.64 6.72 32.26
CA LEU A 88 16.67 7.81 32.45
C LEU A 88 16.90 8.96 31.47
N LYS A 89 18.17 9.36 31.24
CA LYS A 89 18.49 10.41 30.28
C LYS A 89 18.07 10.02 28.86
N VAL A 90 18.35 8.78 28.45
CA VAL A 90 17.95 8.25 27.14
C VAL A 90 16.43 8.26 27.00
N VAL A 91 15.70 7.83 28.04
CA VAL A 91 14.23 7.83 28.04
C VAL A 91 13.68 9.26 27.96
N GLU A 92 14.21 10.21 28.74
CA GLU A 92 13.78 11.61 28.71
C GLU A 92 14.01 12.26 27.34
N GLU A 93 15.17 12.01 26.71
CA GLU A 93 15.50 12.50 25.39
C GLU A 93 14.63 11.84 24.32
N GLY A 94 14.44 10.52 24.38
CA GLY A 94 13.54 9.76 23.52
C GLY A 94 12.10 10.27 23.60
N LEU A 95 11.57 10.54 24.79
CA LEU A 95 10.22 11.12 24.97
C LEU A 95 10.08 12.51 24.34
N LYS A 96 11.12 13.36 24.42
CA LYS A 96 11.13 14.67 23.73
C LYS A 96 11.09 14.49 22.22
N VAL A 97 11.83 13.53 21.67
CA VAL A 97 11.81 13.21 20.24
C VAL A 97 10.46 12.63 19.82
N LYS A 98 9.91 11.68 20.58
CA LYS A 98 8.59 11.07 20.35
C LYS A 98 7.47 12.11 20.25
N LYS A 99 7.46 13.12 21.13
CA LYS A 99 6.49 14.23 21.05
C LYS A 99 6.55 14.96 19.71
N ARG A 100 7.76 15.20 19.17
CA ARG A 100 7.94 15.81 17.85
C ARG A 100 7.48 14.86 16.73
N TYR A 101 7.72 13.56 16.86
CA TYR A 101 7.20 12.56 15.92
C TYR A 101 5.69 12.63 15.85
N ILE A 102 4.99 12.49 16.98
CA ILE A 102 3.53 12.49 17.03
C ILE A 102 2.94 13.71 16.30
N GLU A 103 3.46 14.91 16.59
CA GLU A 103 2.99 16.14 15.96
C GLU A 103 3.22 16.16 14.45
N THR A 104 4.46 15.88 14.02
CA THR A 104 4.83 15.88 12.59
C THR A 104 4.07 14.83 11.82
N ARG A 105 3.98 13.61 12.38
CA ARG A 105 3.32 12.46 11.78
C ARG A 105 1.81 12.65 11.65
N LYS A 106 1.17 13.26 12.65
CA LYS A 106 -0.24 13.61 12.58
C LYS A 106 -0.52 14.53 11.39
N GLN A 107 0.30 15.56 11.19
CA GLN A 107 0.17 16.48 10.06
C GLN A 107 0.43 15.78 8.71
N GLU A 108 1.43 14.91 8.63
CA GLU A 108 1.71 14.12 7.41
C GLU A 108 0.55 13.18 7.07
N ARG A 109 0.00 12.48 8.07
CA ARG A 109 -1.14 11.58 7.90
C ARG A 109 -2.39 12.33 7.45
N GLU A 110 -2.63 13.52 8.01
CA GLU A 110 -3.73 14.39 7.61
C GLU A 110 -3.58 14.89 6.16
N LYS A 111 -2.36 15.24 5.72
CA LYS A 111 -2.09 15.60 4.32
C LYS A 111 -2.39 14.44 3.36
N GLU A 112 -1.97 13.22 3.69
CA GLU A 112 -2.26 12.03 2.88
C GLU A 112 -3.76 11.71 2.85
N PHE A 113 -4.46 11.93 3.96
CA PHE A 113 -5.92 11.79 4.02
C PHE A 113 -6.64 12.83 3.14
N ASN A 114 -6.21 14.10 3.18
CA ASN A 114 -6.76 15.14 2.30
C ASN A 114 -6.48 14.83 0.82
N LYS A 115 -5.26 14.36 0.51
CA LYS A 115 -4.89 13.92 -0.84
C LYS A 115 -5.78 12.76 -1.31
N LEU A 116 -6.08 11.81 -0.44
CA LEU A 116 -7.02 10.72 -0.75
C LEU A 116 -8.39 11.27 -1.14
N GLN A 117 -8.96 12.20 -0.34
CA GLN A 117 -10.26 12.81 -0.64
C GLN A 117 -10.25 13.57 -1.97
N ASP A 118 -9.17 14.29 -2.27
CA ASP A 118 -9.06 15.02 -3.53
C ASP A 118 -8.96 14.08 -4.74
N LEU A 119 -8.23 12.97 -4.61
CA LEU A 119 -8.16 11.93 -5.64
C LEU A 119 -9.51 11.24 -5.83
N GLU A 120 -10.24 10.94 -4.76
CA GLU A 120 -11.58 10.35 -4.83
C GLU A 120 -12.56 11.26 -5.59
N LYS A 121 -12.56 12.56 -5.30
CA LYS A 121 -13.36 13.55 -6.04
C LYS A 121 -12.94 13.64 -7.51
N LYS A 122 -11.64 13.63 -7.78
CA LYS A 122 -11.12 13.66 -9.17
C LYS A 122 -11.53 12.41 -9.94
N LEU A 123 -11.48 11.24 -9.30
CA LEU A 123 -11.92 9.97 -9.86
C LEU A 123 -13.41 9.98 -10.20
N GLU A 124 -14.24 10.49 -9.28
CA GLU A 124 -15.68 10.64 -9.50
C GLU A 124 -15.96 11.57 -10.69
N TYR A 125 -15.29 12.71 -10.76
CA TYR A 125 -15.41 13.66 -11.88
C TYR A 125 -14.99 13.03 -13.22
N LEU A 126 -13.86 12.33 -13.27
CA LEU A 126 -13.39 11.68 -14.50
C LEU A 126 -14.33 10.56 -14.95
N ARG A 127 -14.91 9.79 -14.02
CA ARG A 127 -15.92 8.78 -14.35
C ARG A 127 -17.17 9.40 -14.98
N LEU A 128 -17.60 10.58 -14.51
CA LEU A 128 -18.70 11.31 -15.13
C LEU A 128 -18.36 11.75 -16.56
N GLN A 129 -17.17 12.33 -16.77
CA GLN A 129 -16.71 12.75 -18.10
C GLN A 129 -16.59 11.57 -19.08
N LEU A 130 -16.09 10.42 -18.60
CA LEU A 130 -16.00 9.19 -19.36
C LEU A 130 -17.39 8.75 -19.82
N GLN A 131 -18.38 8.72 -18.92
CA GLN A 131 -19.75 8.34 -19.24
C GLN A 131 -20.36 9.27 -20.30
N GLU A 132 -20.14 10.58 -20.18
CA GLU A 132 -20.59 11.55 -21.20
C GLU A 132 -19.92 11.33 -22.56
N ALA A 133 -18.62 11.03 -22.58
CA ALA A 133 -17.88 10.76 -23.80
C ALA A 133 -18.34 9.45 -24.47
N GLU A 134 -18.58 8.40 -23.68
CA GLU A 134 -19.13 7.12 -24.15
C GLU A 134 -20.53 7.28 -24.74
N ASN A 135 -21.40 8.07 -24.11
CA ASN A 135 -22.74 8.34 -24.63
C ASN A 135 -22.69 9.08 -25.96
N LYS A 136 -21.86 10.13 -26.08
CA LYS A 136 -21.67 10.85 -27.35
C LYS A 136 -21.11 9.95 -28.45
N LYS A 137 -20.20 9.05 -28.11
CA LYS A 137 -19.67 8.05 -29.06
C LYS A 137 -20.78 7.11 -29.53
N LYS A 138 -21.63 6.61 -28.61
CA LYS A 138 -22.78 5.75 -28.96
C LYS A 138 -23.75 6.47 -29.90
N GLU A 139 -24.06 7.74 -29.64
CA GLU A 139 -24.90 8.56 -30.53
C GLU A 139 -24.30 8.66 -31.94
N LEU A 140 -22.98 8.88 -32.06
CA LEU A 140 -22.29 8.91 -33.36
C LEU A 140 -22.28 7.55 -34.05
N ASP A 141 -22.03 6.47 -33.31
CA ASP A 141 -22.06 5.09 -33.83
C ASP A 141 -23.46 4.71 -34.35
N GLU A 142 -24.54 5.18 -33.70
CA GLU A 142 -25.92 4.97 -34.15
C GLU A 142 -26.25 5.74 -35.44
N VAL A 143 -25.81 7.00 -35.54
CA VAL A 143 -25.99 7.81 -36.75
C VAL A 143 -25.33 7.14 -37.96
N LEU A 144 -24.10 6.65 -37.79
CA LEU A 144 -23.36 5.96 -38.84
C LEU A 144 -24.03 4.65 -39.29
N LYS A 145 -24.56 3.86 -38.36
CA LYS A 145 -25.32 2.64 -38.72
C LYS A 145 -26.54 2.95 -39.56
N VAL A 146 -27.29 3.99 -39.21
CA VAL A 146 -28.48 4.42 -39.97
C VAL A 146 -28.09 4.92 -41.37
N GLU A 147 -26.92 5.54 -41.53
CA GLU A 147 -26.39 5.93 -42.85
C GLU A 147 -25.97 4.72 -43.69
N GLU A 148 -25.36 3.70 -43.08
CA GLU A 148 -24.97 2.46 -43.75
C GLU A 148 -26.19 1.61 -44.19
N GLU A 149 -27.26 1.57 -43.39
CA GLU A 149 -28.49 0.81 -43.68
C GLU A 149 -29.39 1.43 -44.76
N LYS A 150 -29.23 2.73 -45.08
CA LYS A 150 -29.99 3.40 -46.16
C LYS A 150 -29.55 2.98 -47.58
N ILE A 151 -28.53 2.13 -47.71
CA ILE A 151 -28.06 1.56 -48.98
C ILE A 151 -28.87 0.26 -49.24
N GLY A 152 -29.80 0.32 -50.21
CA GLY A 152 -30.97 -0.56 -50.40
C GLY A 152 -30.80 -2.07 -50.64
N THR A 153 -31.73 -2.68 -51.39
CA THR A 153 -31.89 -4.15 -51.49
C THR A 153 -30.70 -4.85 -52.18
N PRO A 154 -30.45 -6.16 -51.96
CA PRO A 154 -29.28 -6.87 -52.52
C PRO A 154 -29.13 -6.76 -54.05
N THR A 155 -30.24 -6.76 -54.79
CA THR A 155 -30.28 -6.62 -56.26
C THR A 155 -30.03 -5.20 -56.75
N GLU A 156 -30.51 -4.18 -56.04
CA GLU A 156 -30.18 -2.78 -56.34
C GLU A 156 -28.72 -2.48 -55.97
N ASN A 157 -28.21 -3.12 -54.92
CA ASN A 157 -26.83 -2.97 -54.47
C ASN A 157 -25.82 -3.42 -55.52
N ASP A 158 -26.07 -4.50 -56.27
CA ASP A 158 -25.15 -4.95 -57.32
C ASP A 158 -25.08 -3.98 -58.51
N LYS A 159 -26.23 -3.47 -58.97
CA LYS A 159 -26.30 -2.44 -60.02
C LYS A 159 -25.65 -1.13 -59.57
N ILE A 160 -25.96 -0.68 -58.35
CA ILE A 160 -25.35 0.50 -57.72
C ILE A 160 -23.83 0.32 -57.57
N LYS A 161 -23.35 -0.89 -57.26
CA LYS A 161 -21.91 -1.17 -57.08
C LYS A 161 -21.14 -1.12 -58.40
N ARG A 162 -21.73 -1.62 -59.50
CA ARG A 162 -21.16 -1.46 -60.85
C ARG A 162 -21.11 0.00 -61.27
N LEU A 163 -22.20 0.74 -61.07
CA LEU A 163 -22.26 2.17 -61.34
C LEU A 163 -21.23 2.96 -60.52
N LYS A 164 -21.10 2.65 -59.22
CA LYS A 164 -20.09 3.24 -58.32
C LYS A 164 -18.66 3.01 -58.82
N ASN A 165 -18.32 1.78 -59.21
CA ASN A 165 -16.99 1.46 -59.74
C ASN A 165 -16.65 2.27 -61.00
N ILE A 166 -17.64 2.54 -61.84
CA ILE A 166 -17.44 3.34 -63.06
C ILE A 166 -17.32 4.82 -62.71
N LEU A 167 -18.20 5.33 -61.82
CA LEU A 167 -18.12 6.71 -61.33
C LEU A 167 -16.75 7.01 -60.69
N ASP A 168 -16.15 6.06 -59.98
CA ASP A 168 -14.81 6.19 -59.38
C ASP A 168 -13.70 6.37 -60.44
N LYS A 169 -13.85 5.78 -61.63
CA LYS A 169 -12.91 5.93 -62.74
C LYS A 169 -13.03 7.28 -63.48
N ILE A 170 -14.14 8.00 -63.37
CA ILE A 170 -14.38 9.26 -64.11
C ILE A 170 -13.65 10.42 -63.44
N ASN A 171 -12.62 11.00 -64.05
CA ASN A 171 -11.99 12.21 -63.51
C ASN A 171 -12.83 13.46 -63.88
N ILE A 172 -13.31 14.24 -62.89
CA ILE A 172 -14.26 15.36 -63.12
C ILE A 172 -13.58 16.54 -63.83
N ASP A 173 -12.28 16.74 -63.60
CA ASP A 173 -11.48 17.85 -64.12
C ASP A 173 -10.67 17.49 -65.39
N GLY A 174 -10.84 16.26 -65.90
CA GLY A 174 -10.04 15.72 -67.00
C GLY A 174 -10.87 15.25 -68.20
N GLU A 175 -10.19 15.06 -69.34
CA GLU A 175 -10.77 14.37 -70.50
C GLU A 175 -11.05 12.90 -70.14
N ILE A 176 -12.29 12.46 -70.36
CA ILE A 176 -12.70 11.07 -70.17
C ILE A 176 -12.24 10.28 -71.40
N SER A 177 -11.53 9.16 -71.19
CA SER A 177 -11.16 8.25 -72.29
C SER A 177 -12.42 7.80 -73.03
N SER A 178 -12.37 7.75 -74.37
CA SER A 178 -13.48 7.27 -75.20
C SER A 178 -13.94 5.86 -74.83
N GLU A 179 -13.06 5.01 -74.31
CA GLU A 179 -13.38 3.65 -73.86
C GLU A 179 -14.18 3.67 -72.56
N LEU A 180 -13.78 4.51 -71.61
CA LEU A 180 -14.47 4.68 -70.33
C LEU A 180 -15.84 5.35 -70.50
N ALA A 181 -15.96 6.24 -71.49
CA ALA A 181 -17.22 6.89 -71.84
C ALA A 181 -18.25 5.88 -72.39
N VAL A 182 -17.82 4.88 -73.18
CA VAL A 182 -18.70 3.81 -73.66
C VAL A 182 -19.10 2.87 -72.50
N GLU A 183 -18.14 2.46 -71.67
CA GLU A 183 -18.40 1.62 -70.48
C GLU A 183 -19.42 2.26 -69.54
N ALA A 184 -19.28 3.56 -69.27
CA ALA A 184 -20.20 4.31 -68.41
C ALA A 184 -21.60 4.49 -69.00
N ARG A 185 -21.71 4.64 -70.32
CA ARG A 185 -22.99 4.77 -71.00
C ARG A 185 -23.79 3.47 -70.95
N ASP A 186 -23.13 2.34 -71.21
CA ASP A 186 -23.79 1.04 -71.27
C ASP A 186 -24.32 0.59 -69.90
N GLU A 187 -23.54 0.83 -68.84
CA GLU A 187 -23.96 0.51 -67.47
C GLU A 187 -25.00 1.50 -66.91
N TYR A 188 -24.96 2.77 -67.31
CA TYR A 188 -26.04 3.72 -66.99
C TYR A 188 -27.36 3.34 -67.67
N ARG A 189 -27.30 2.83 -68.90
CA ARG A 189 -28.47 2.32 -69.62
C ARG A 189 -29.05 1.06 -68.95
N ASP A 190 -28.20 0.12 -68.54
CA ASP A 190 -28.62 -1.09 -67.79
C ASP A 190 -29.24 -0.76 -66.42
N PHE A 191 -28.79 0.34 -65.79
CA PHE A 191 -29.36 0.84 -64.55
C PHE A 191 -30.77 1.41 -64.71
N LEU A 192 -31.04 2.12 -65.82
CA LEU A 192 -32.34 2.74 -66.09
C LEU A 192 -33.44 1.73 -66.47
N ASN A 193 -33.11 0.45 -66.73
CA ASN A 193 -34.05 -0.55 -67.26
C ASN A 193 -34.79 -0.06 -68.52
N ASP A 194 -34.15 0.74 -69.37
CA ASP A 194 -34.74 1.17 -70.64
C ASP A 194 -34.68 0.03 -71.66
N GLU A 195 -35.63 -0.91 -71.57
CA GLU A 195 -36.02 -1.77 -72.71
C GLU A 195 -36.93 -1.03 -73.71
N GLU A 196 -37.47 0.15 -73.36
CA GLU A 196 -38.39 0.92 -74.21
C GLU A 196 -37.69 2.05 -75.00
N MET A 197 -36.71 1.72 -75.87
CA MET A 197 -36.43 2.60 -77.02
C MET A 197 -35.66 1.97 -78.19
N TYR A 198 -35.93 0.73 -78.60
CA TYR A 198 -35.49 0.25 -79.93
C TYR A 198 -36.48 -0.76 -80.54
N GLU A 199 -37.62 -0.26 -81.02
CA GLU A 199 -38.12 -0.72 -82.31
C GLU A 199 -37.85 0.39 -83.35
N ASP A 200 -37.26 -0.03 -84.46
CA ASP A 200 -36.95 0.74 -85.69
C ASP A 200 -35.89 1.85 -85.63
N SER A 201 -34.66 1.48 -86.00
CA SER A 201 -34.13 1.88 -87.32
C SER A 201 -32.80 1.18 -87.59
N LYS A 202 -32.81 0.25 -88.55
CA LYS A 202 -31.62 -0.14 -89.30
C LYS A 202 -31.25 1.05 -90.21
N GLU A 203 -30.21 1.80 -89.87
CA GLU A 203 -29.47 2.59 -90.85
C GLU A 203 -27.98 2.30 -90.72
N GLU A 204 -27.38 1.98 -91.87
CA GLU A 204 -25.94 1.80 -92.05
C GLU A 204 -25.21 3.15 -91.93
N GLU A 205 -23.97 3.07 -91.43
CA GLU A 205 -22.88 4.05 -91.54
C GLU A 205 -23.04 5.47 -90.95
N ASN A 206 -22.35 5.71 -89.82
CA ASN A 206 -21.27 6.71 -89.78
C ASN A 206 -20.40 6.60 -88.51
N GLU A 207 -19.11 6.29 -88.69
CA GLU A 207 -18.09 6.32 -87.62
C GLU A 207 -17.79 7.74 -87.08
N ASP A 208 -18.28 8.78 -87.76
CA ASP A 208 -18.02 10.19 -87.45
C ASP A 208 -19.05 10.86 -86.51
N LEU A 209 -20.14 10.19 -86.13
CA LEU A 209 -21.10 10.70 -85.13
C LEU A 209 -20.69 10.42 -83.67
N LYS A 210 -19.49 9.85 -83.45
CA LYS A 210 -18.92 9.63 -82.09
C LYS A 210 -18.52 10.91 -81.34
N LYS A 211 -18.76 12.10 -81.90
CA LYS A 211 -18.44 13.38 -81.25
C LYS A 211 -19.72 14.14 -80.88
N LYS A 212 -19.86 14.39 -79.57
CA LYS A 212 -20.67 15.44 -78.95
C LYS A 212 -22.19 15.22 -78.86
N ASP A 213 -22.61 14.14 -78.24
CA ASP A 213 -23.74 14.32 -77.31
C ASP A 213 -23.34 13.84 -75.93
N GLU A 214 -22.55 14.67 -75.26
CA GLU A 214 -22.10 14.50 -73.88
C GLU A 214 -23.22 14.80 -72.86
N SER A 215 -24.46 15.00 -73.31
CA SER A 215 -25.62 15.30 -72.45
C SER A 215 -25.79 14.29 -71.31
N TRP A 216 -25.52 13.00 -71.56
CA TRP A 216 -25.59 11.91 -70.58
C TRP A 216 -24.50 11.96 -69.49
N LEU A 217 -23.40 12.70 -69.69
CA LEU A 217 -22.36 12.89 -68.68
C LEU A 217 -22.82 13.83 -67.55
N SER A 218 -23.76 14.74 -67.83
CA SER A 218 -24.20 15.74 -66.84
C SER A 218 -24.93 15.09 -65.64
N PRO A 219 -25.90 14.17 -65.83
CA PRO A 219 -26.49 13.40 -64.74
C PRO A 219 -25.47 12.56 -63.94
N LEU A 220 -24.52 11.91 -64.62
CA LEU A 220 -23.48 11.10 -63.96
C LEU A 220 -22.52 11.95 -63.13
N LYS A 221 -22.12 13.13 -63.62
CA LYS A 221 -21.32 14.10 -62.87
C LYS A 221 -22.05 14.58 -61.60
N PHE A 222 -23.35 14.82 -61.69
CA PHE A 222 -24.18 15.20 -60.54
C PHE A 222 -24.24 14.07 -59.50
N VAL A 223 -24.51 12.83 -59.94
CA VAL A 223 -24.53 11.64 -59.07
C VAL A 223 -23.16 11.39 -58.43
N LYS A 224 -22.06 11.53 -59.18
CA LYS A 224 -20.70 11.43 -58.65
C LYS A 224 -20.44 12.45 -57.55
N THR A 225 -20.76 13.72 -57.81
CA THR A 225 -20.56 14.80 -56.84
C THR A 225 -21.36 14.56 -55.56
N ALA A 226 -22.59 14.06 -55.67
CA ALA A 226 -23.42 13.70 -54.52
C ALA A 226 -22.84 12.51 -53.72
N ILE A 227 -22.32 11.48 -54.39
CA ILE A 227 -21.67 10.32 -53.76
C ILE A 227 -20.37 10.72 -53.06
N ASP A 228 -19.54 11.54 -53.70
CA ASP A 228 -18.29 12.00 -53.12
C ASP A 228 -18.55 12.90 -51.89
N SER A 229 -19.58 13.75 -51.95
CA SER A 229 -20.03 14.53 -50.79
C SER A 229 -20.49 13.61 -49.64
N PHE A 230 -21.26 12.55 -49.93
CA PHE A 230 -21.71 11.60 -48.92
C PHE A 230 -20.55 10.81 -48.29
N ARG A 231 -19.64 10.28 -49.11
CA ARG A 231 -18.41 9.59 -48.67
C ARG A 231 -17.54 10.48 -47.80
N SER A 232 -17.45 11.78 -48.12
CA SER A 232 -16.72 12.72 -47.27
C SER A 232 -17.37 12.91 -45.90
N GLY A 233 -18.71 12.90 -45.82
CA GLY A 233 -19.46 12.91 -44.56
C GLY A 233 -19.21 11.66 -43.72
N GLU A 234 -19.29 10.48 -44.33
CA GLU A 234 -19.04 9.19 -43.68
C GLU A 234 -17.59 9.10 -43.14
N ALA A 235 -16.62 9.54 -43.94
CA ALA A 235 -15.21 9.59 -43.53
C ALA A 235 -14.98 10.56 -42.36
N ASN A 236 -15.66 11.71 -42.35
CA ASN A 236 -15.59 12.67 -41.25
C ASN A 236 -16.19 12.09 -39.96
N ALA A 237 -17.36 11.44 -40.03
CA ALA A 237 -18.00 10.81 -38.88
C ALA A 237 -17.14 9.66 -38.30
N LYS A 238 -16.56 8.81 -39.16
CA LYS A 238 -15.61 7.76 -38.75
C LYS A 238 -14.37 8.35 -38.08
N SER A 239 -13.85 9.47 -38.59
CA SER A 239 -12.74 10.20 -37.98
C SER A 239 -13.09 10.75 -36.59
N GLU A 240 -14.30 11.28 -36.40
CA GLU A 240 -14.75 11.80 -35.10
C GLU A 240 -14.92 10.70 -34.05
N ILE A 241 -15.48 9.55 -34.43
CA ILE A 241 -15.57 8.38 -33.54
C ILE A 241 -14.19 7.90 -33.11
N GLU A 242 -13.24 7.81 -34.04
CA GLU A 242 -11.88 7.37 -33.71
C GLU A 242 -11.20 8.34 -32.74
N LYS A 243 -11.37 9.66 -32.94
CA LYS A 243 -10.90 10.67 -31.98
C LYS A 243 -11.53 10.48 -30.60
N LYS A 244 -12.85 10.23 -30.53
CA LYS A 244 -13.56 9.99 -29.27
C LYS A 244 -13.11 8.71 -28.59
N LYS A 245 -12.82 7.66 -29.36
CA LYS A 245 -12.29 6.40 -28.83
C LYS A 245 -10.92 6.61 -28.17
N ILE A 246 -10.01 7.33 -28.83
CA ILE A 246 -8.69 7.67 -28.26
C ILE A 246 -8.85 8.50 -26.98
N GLU A 247 -9.79 9.44 -26.95
CA GLU A 247 -10.10 10.25 -25.76
C GLU A 247 -10.60 9.38 -24.60
N ILE A 248 -11.52 8.45 -24.86
CA ILE A 248 -12.05 7.48 -23.89
C ILE A 248 -10.93 6.58 -23.36
N ASP A 249 -10.09 6.03 -24.25
CA ASP A 249 -8.98 5.16 -23.86
C ASP A 249 -7.98 5.90 -22.95
N LYS A 250 -7.71 7.18 -23.25
CA LYS A 250 -6.89 8.04 -22.40
C LYS A 250 -7.52 8.27 -21.02
N MET A 251 -8.81 8.61 -20.97
CA MET A 251 -9.52 8.80 -19.69
C MET A 251 -9.53 7.51 -18.85
N ASN A 252 -9.73 6.35 -19.48
CA ASN A 252 -9.66 5.06 -18.80
C ASN A 252 -8.28 4.82 -18.17
N SER A 253 -7.20 5.10 -18.90
CA SER A 253 -5.84 4.96 -18.36
C SER A 253 -5.58 5.89 -17.16
N GLU A 254 -6.06 7.14 -17.22
CA GLU A 254 -5.94 8.08 -16.10
C GLU A 254 -6.78 7.63 -14.88
N ILE A 255 -7.96 7.05 -15.11
CA ILE A 255 -8.83 6.49 -14.07
C ILE A 255 -8.14 5.31 -13.38
N GLU A 256 -7.56 4.38 -14.14
CA GLU A 256 -6.85 3.22 -13.60
C GLU A 256 -5.64 3.63 -12.75
N GLU A 257 -4.88 4.65 -13.17
CA GLU A 257 -3.77 5.19 -12.39
C GLU A 257 -4.24 5.78 -11.06
N ILE A 258 -5.29 6.62 -11.09
CA ILE A 258 -5.84 7.24 -9.88
C ILE A 258 -6.43 6.19 -8.94
N ASP A 259 -7.16 5.21 -9.46
CA ASP A 259 -7.74 4.11 -8.66
C ASP A 259 -6.64 3.30 -7.96
N SER A 260 -5.52 3.02 -8.67
CA SER A 260 -4.34 2.40 -8.05
C SER A 260 -3.76 3.28 -6.93
N GLN A 261 -3.61 4.59 -7.15
CA GLN A 261 -3.08 5.51 -6.14
C GLN A 261 -3.98 5.57 -4.90
N ILE A 262 -5.31 5.63 -5.09
CA ILE A 262 -6.31 5.60 -4.02
C ILE A 262 -6.20 4.29 -3.23
N LYS A 263 -6.06 3.15 -3.91
CA LYS A 263 -5.91 1.84 -3.26
C LYS A 263 -4.66 1.80 -2.38
N ASP A 264 -3.54 2.31 -2.87
CA ASP A 264 -2.28 2.35 -2.12
C ASP A 264 -2.36 3.31 -0.92
N LEU A 265 -2.93 4.50 -1.09
CA LEU A 265 -3.15 5.46 -0.01
C LEU A 265 -4.11 4.93 1.05
N ASN A 266 -5.23 4.31 0.65
CA ASN A 266 -6.17 3.69 1.57
C ASN A 266 -5.49 2.60 2.39
N LYS A 267 -4.73 1.72 1.74
CA LYS A 267 -3.95 0.68 2.43
C LYS A 267 -2.99 1.30 3.45
N LYS A 268 -2.27 2.37 3.07
CA LYS A 268 -1.34 3.09 3.95
C LYS A 268 -2.05 3.71 5.15
N LEU A 269 -3.20 4.37 4.93
CA LEU A 269 -3.99 5.04 5.97
C LEU A 269 -4.67 4.06 6.94
N GLN A 270 -4.94 2.83 6.52
CA GLN A 270 -5.49 1.76 7.35
C GLN A 270 -4.46 1.07 8.26
N LEU A 271 -3.17 1.34 8.09
CA LEU A 271 -2.13 0.75 8.94
C LEU A 271 -2.28 1.22 10.40
N ASP A 272 -2.23 0.26 11.33
CA ASP A 272 -2.08 0.55 12.75
C ASP A 272 -0.63 0.96 13.03
N VAL A 273 -0.41 2.25 13.26
CA VAL A 273 0.90 2.88 13.43
C VAL A 273 1.12 3.39 14.86
N GLY A 274 0.49 2.74 15.83
CA GLY A 274 0.56 3.13 17.24
C GLY A 274 -0.59 4.04 17.67
N LYS A 275 -0.74 4.18 18.99
CA LYS A 275 -1.88 4.86 19.63
C LYS A 275 -2.04 6.33 19.21
N SER A 276 -0.93 7.01 18.97
CA SER A 276 -0.84 8.44 18.63
C SER A 276 -0.23 8.67 17.25
N ASN A 277 -0.16 7.65 16.38
CA ASN A 277 0.52 7.67 15.09
C ASN A 277 2.04 7.90 15.19
N GLU A 278 2.66 7.60 16.33
CA GLU A 278 4.09 7.79 16.58
C GLU A 278 4.98 7.00 15.62
N PHE A 279 4.47 5.91 15.02
CA PHE A 279 5.19 5.09 14.05
C PHE A 279 4.78 5.37 12.59
N TRP A 280 3.91 6.36 12.32
CA TRP A 280 3.52 6.74 10.95
C TRP A 280 4.78 7.08 10.14
N PRO A 281 4.89 6.59 8.88
CA PRO A 281 6.01 5.79 8.45
C PRO A 281 7.35 6.45 8.74
N LEU A 282 8.08 5.80 9.64
CA LEU A 282 9.52 5.88 9.69
C LEU A 282 10.07 5.23 8.42
N ASN A 283 10.61 6.06 7.54
CA ASN A 283 11.28 5.64 6.33
C ASN A 283 12.64 5.04 6.71
N SER A 284 12.66 3.75 7.10
CA SER A 284 13.88 2.98 7.34
C SER A 284 14.40 2.43 6.00
N TYR A 285 15.06 3.29 5.21
CA TYR A 285 15.58 2.92 3.89
C TYR A 285 17.03 2.38 3.90
N GLU A 286 17.64 2.21 5.07
CA GLU A 286 19.05 1.81 5.19
C GLU A 286 19.26 0.42 5.83
N PHE A 287 18.20 -0.30 6.20
CA PHE A 287 18.31 -1.54 6.98
C PHE A 287 17.50 -2.71 6.40
N GLU A 288 17.83 -3.92 6.84
CA GLU A 288 17.09 -5.18 6.66
C GLU A 288 15.61 -5.13 7.09
N LEU A 289 15.16 -4.03 7.70
CA LEU A 289 13.84 -3.80 8.28
C LEU A 289 13.14 -2.64 7.58
N CYS A 290 12.12 -2.95 6.79
CA CYS A 290 11.12 -1.99 6.33
C CYS A 290 9.90 -2.04 7.28
N LEU A 291 9.77 -1.04 8.15
CA LEU A 291 8.64 -0.95 9.07
C LEU A 291 7.30 -0.97 8.31
N PHE A 292 6.34 -1.76 8.80
CA PHE A 292 5.02 -1.97 8.18
C PHE A 292 5.00 -2.64 6.79
N ASP A 293 6.15 -3.06 6.26
CA ASP A 293 6.23 -3.77 4.97
C ASP A 293 6.83 -5.17 5.13
N LYS A 294 8.15 -5.27 5.27
CA LYS A 294 8.87 -6.55 5.31
C LYS A 294 10.20 -6.49 6.05
N VAL A 295 10.67 -7.65 6.49
CA VAL A 295 12.04 -7.85 6.98
C VAL A 295 12.76 -8.81 6.02
N THR A 296 13.97 -8.46 5.63
CA THR A 296 14.81 -9.24 4.72
C THR A 296 16.20 -9.40 5.30
N GLN A 297 16.80 -10.58 5.14
CA GLN A 297 18.18 -10.86 5.53
C GLN A 297 19.07 -10.96 4.30
N HIS A 298 20.23 -10.30 4.31
CA HIS A 298 21.21 -10.40 3.24
C HIS A 298 22.30 -11.42 3.58
N THR A 299 22.42 -12.48 2.78
CA THR A 299 23.45 -13.52 2.92
C THR A 299 24.31 -13.55 1.65
N GLY A 300 25.44 -12.84 1.67
CA GLY A 300 26.29 -12.70 0.49
C GLY A 300 25.57 -11.96 -0.65
N SER A 301 25.26 -12.67 -1.75
CA SER A 301 24.51 -12.13 -2.89
C SER A 301 23.00 -12.37 -2.83
N GLU A 302 22.53 -13.21 -1.91
CA GLU A 302 21.11 -13.57 -1.81
C GLU A 302 20.40 -12.73 -0.74
N THR A 303 19.15 -12.38 -1.01
CA THR A 303 18.26 -11.70 -0.06
C THR A 303 17.12 -12.63 0.30
N ILE A 304 17.02 -13.01 1.57
CA ILE A 304 16.01 -13.93 2.09
C ILE A 304 14.94 -13.11 2.81
N SER A 305 13.67 -13.29 2.45
CA SER A 305 12.55 -12.69 3.17
C SER A 305 12.31 -13.41 4.50
N LEU A 306 12.38 -12.69 5.62
CA LEU A 306 12.04 -13.22 6.94
C LEU A 306 10.55 -13.11 7.23
N GLY A 307 9.85 -12.16 6.61
CA GLY A 307 8.40 -12.01 6.72
C GLY A 307 7.89 -10.65 6.28
N LYS A 308 6.57 -10.56 6.07
CA LYS A 308 5.82 -9.32 5.85
C LYS A 308 5.09 -8.92 7.12
N PHE A 309 4.93 -7.62 7.34
CA PHE A 309 4.24 -7.10 8.50
C PHE A 309 2.82 -7.67 8.57
N SER A 310 2.47 -8.24 9.73
CA SER A 310 1.21 -8.93 9.97
C SER A 310 0.39 -8.32 11.11
N GLY A 311 0.92 -7.27 11.76
CA GLY A 311 0.29 -6.59 12.88
C GLY A 311 1.18 -6.54 14.12
N TRP A 312 0.59 -6.04 15.20
CA TRP A 312 1.22 -5.93 16.51
C TRP A 312 0.95 -7.19 17.35
N ASN A 313 1.81 -7.45 18.32
CA ASN A 313 1.50 -8.40 19.37
C ASN A 313 0.48 -7.79 20.35
N GLU A 314 -0.70 -8.40 20.47
CA GLU A 314 -1.83 -7.88 21.25
C GLU A 314 -1.53 -7.77 22.76
N SER A 315 -0.62 -8.57 23.29
CA SER A 315 -0.31 -8.60 24.73
C SER A 315 0.70 -7.55 25.20
N GLU A 316 1.39 -6.89 24.27
CA GLU A 316 2.67 -6.21 24.56
C GLU A 316 2.65 -4.71 24.19
N ASN A 317 1.48 -4.08 24.17
CA ASN A 317 1.31 -2.62 24.06
C ASN A 317 2.25 -1.92 23.04
N TYR A 318 2.27 -2.37 21.78
CA TYR A 318 3.11 -1.82 20.71
C TYR A 318 4.63 -1.98 20.91
N SER A 319 5.10 -2.88 21.77
CA SER A 319 6.54 -3.19 21.91
C SER A 319 7.02 -4.31 20.98
N ILE A 320 6.13 -5.06 20.32
CA ILE A 320 6.50 -6.15 19.41
C ILE A 320 5.70 -6.09 18.11
N MET A 321 6.40 -5.99 16.98
CA MET A 321 5.87 -6.12 15.63
C MET A 321 6.02 -7.56 15.12
N LEU A 322 4.97 -8.09 14.51
CA LEU A 322 4.93 -9.46 13.99
C LEU A 322 5.10 -9.48 12.47
N TYR A 323 6.11 -10.21 11.99
CA TYR A 323 6.33 -10.42 10.56
C TYR A 323 6.21 -11.91 10.22
N LYS A 324 5.34 -12.23 9.26
CA LYS A 324 4.97 -13.61 8.91
C LYS A 324 5.03 -13.84 7.40
N ASN A 325 4.95 -15.11 6.98
CA ASN A 325 4.92 -15.51 5.57
C ASN A 325 6.16 -15.04 4.78
N GLY A 326 7.35 -15.18 5.39
CA GLY A 326 8.63 -15.02 4.70
C GLY A 326 8.93 -16.18 3.75
N ASP A 327 10.17 -16.32 3.29
CA ASP A 327 10.53 -17.40 2.37
C ASP A 327 10.39 -18.77 3.02
N LYS A 328 9.99 -19.76 2.22
CA LYS A 328 9.78 -21.14 2.71
C LYS A 328 11.12 -21.78 3.07
N CYS A 329 11.19 -22.38 4.26
CA CYS A 329 12.34 -23.22 4.63
C CYS A 329 12.28 -24.55 3.87
N TRP A 330 13.43 -25.08 3.45
CA TRP A 330 13.55 -26.29 2.62
C TRP A 330 12.74 -27.50 3.13
N ASN A 331 12.60 -27.63 4.45
CA ASN A 331 11.76 -28.64 5.11
C ASN A 331 10.96 -28.06 6.30
N GLY A 332 10.63 -26.77 6.24
CA GLY A 332 10.03 -26.07 7.36
C GLY A 332 8.84 -25.21 6.97
N PRO A 333 8.20 -24.58 7.96
CA PRO A 333 7.19 -23.57 7.70
C PRO A 333 7.81 -22.38 6.95
N TYR A 334 6.93 -21.47 6.50
CA TYR A 334 7.37 -20.15 6.05
C TYR A 334 8.07 -19.42 7.21
N ARG A 335 9.15 -18.69 6.90
CA ARG A 335 9.86 -17.88 7.89
C ARG A 335 8.93 -16.83 8.51
N SER A 336 9.22 -16.50 9.76
CA SER A 336 8.56 -15.44 10.51
C SER A 336 9.55 -14.87 11.52
N VAL A 337 9.44 -13.58 11.81
CA VAL A 337 10.31 -12.88 12.78
C VAL A 337 9.48 -11.95 13.65
N LYS A 338 9.88 -11.81 14.92
CA LYS A 338 9.36 -10.79 15.83
C LYS A 338 10.39 -9.69 15.94
N VAL A 339 9.96 -8.45 15.74
CA VAL A 339 10.79 -7.27 15.95
C VAL A 339 10.35 -6.63 17.26
N GLN A 340 11.24 -6.66 18.25
CA GLN A 340 11.03 -6.03 19.55
C GLN A 340 11.52 -4.59 19.51
N LEU A 341 10.70 -3.67 20.02
CA LEU A 341 10.97 -2.25 20.03
C LEU A 341 11.50 -1.84 21.41
N GLU A 342 12.58 -1.07 21.40
CA GLU A 342 13.17 -0.52 22.62
C GLU A 342 13.19 0.99 22.59
N CYS A 343 13.00 1.61 23.76
CA CYS A 343 13.11 3.05 23.89
C CYS A 343 14.56 3.50 23.70
N SER A 344 14.76 4.48 22.83
CA SER A 344 16.05 5.12 22.56
C SER A 344 15.85 6.57 22.18
N ASP A 345 16.89 7.39 22.24
CA ASP A 345 16.88 8.78 21.75
C ASP A 345 17.07 8.86 20.22
N LYS A 346 17.42 7.74 19.58
CA LYS A 346 17.74 7.60 18.16
C LYS A 346 17.24 6.28 17.58
N GLU A 347 17.09 6.23 16.26
CA GLU A 347 16.75 5.00 15.53
C GLU A 347 18.01 4.14 15.35
N THR A 348 18.02 2.93 15.90
CA THR A 348 19.11 1.97 15.68
C THR A 348 18.55 0.56 15.54
N PHE A 349 18.99 -0.16 14.51
CA PHE A 349 18.71 -1.58 14.37
C PHE A 349 19.82 -2.40 15.02
N GLU A 350 19.49 -3.14 16.07
CA GLU A 350 20.42 -4.02 16.74
C GLU A 350 20.17 -5.47 16.30
N SER A 351 21.21 -6.06 15.70
CA SER A 351 21.18 -7.47 15.33
C SER A 351 21.51 -8.31 16.56
N CYS A 352 20.50 -8.85 17.24
CA CYS A 352 20.70 -9.88 18.26
C CYS A 352 20.04 -11.21 17.86
N GLU A 353 20.36 -12.26 18.64
CA GLU A 353 20.21 -13.69 18.33
C GLU A 353 18.85 -14.11 17.75
N GLU A 354 18.90 -15.01 16.76
CA GLU A 354 17.70 -15.65 16.23
C GLU A 354 16.92 -16.35 17.37
N PRO A 355 15.59 -16.13 17.47
CA PRO A 355 14.69 -15.68 16.40
C PRO A 355 14.22 -14.21 16.48
N ASN A 356 14.74 -13.39 17.41
CA ASN A 356 14.19 -12.05 17.66
C ASN A 356 15.13 -10.96 17.13
N LYS A 357 14.57 -9.91 16.53
CA LYS A 357 15.32 -8.71 16.10
C LYS A 357 14.94 -7.54 17.00
N TRP A 358 15.88 -6.64 17.28
CA TRP A 358 15.65 -5.49 18.14
C TRP A 358 15.76 -4.20 17.33
N PHE A 359 14.82 -3.28 17.54
CA PHE A 359 14.81 -1.97 16.92
C PHE A 359 14.61 -0.92 18.01
N SER A 360 15.67 -0.16 18.26
CA SER A 360 15.68 0.96 19.19
C SER A 360 15.11 2.19 18.50
N THR A 361 14.12 2.84 19.12
CA THR A 361 13.42 3.99 18.56
C THR A 361 12.84 4.90 19.64
N PRO A 362 12.87 6.23 19.47
CA PRO A 362 12.12 7.16 20.31
C PRO A 362 10.63 6.87 20.39
N ALA A 363 10.04 6.33 19.32
CA ALA A 363 8.61 6.04 19.27
C ALA A 363 8.19 4.98 20.32
N ALA A 364 9.12 4.10 20.75
CA ALA A 364 8.88 3.08 21.76
C ALA A 364 8.99 3.59 23.20
N CYS A 365 9.44 4.83 23.41
CA CYS A 365 9.51 5.42 24.75
C CYS A 365 8.12 5.69 25.34
N ASP A 366 7.94 5.36 26.60
CA ASP A 366 6.69 5.51 27.35
C ASP A 366 6.97 6.16 28.72
N ASP A 367 6.07 7.02 29.19
CA ASP A 367 6.23 7.73 30.46
C ASP A 367 6.32 6.76 31.65
N SER A 368 5.75 5.55 31.54
CA SER A 368 5.88 4.50 32.57
C SER A 368 7.33 4.08 32.83
N LEU A 369 8.21 4.16 31.83
CA LEU A 369 9.64 3.85 31.98
C LEU A 369 10.35 4.84 32.91
N LEU A 370 9.92 6.10 32.93
CA LEU A 370 10.47 7.08 33.88
C LEU A 370 10.06 6.76 35.32
N LEU A 371 8.82 6.28 35.51
CA LEU A 371 8.29 5.95 36.84
C LEU A 371 8.97 4.69 37.42
N THR A 372 9.22 3.68 36.60
CA THR A 372 9.92 2.47 37.03
C THR A 372 11.35 2.78 37.45
N GLU A 373 12.09 3.52 36.63
CA GLU A 373 13.48 3.83 36.90
C GLU A 373 13.65 4.81 38.08
N SER A 374 12.81 5.85 38.19
CA SER A 374 12.84 6.79 39.31
C SER A 374 12.48 6.13 40.66
N SER A 375 11.43 5.30 40.69
CA SER A 375 11.06 4.58 41.93
C SER A 375 12.15 3.63 42.42
N SER A 376 12.96 3.09 41.52
CA SER A 376 14.10 2.20 41.83
C SER A 376 15.35 2.94 42.32
N LEU A 377 15.41 4.26 42.14
CA LEU A 377 16.45 5.12 42.72
C LEU A 377 16.05 5.57 44.13
N ASP A 378 14.76 5.75 44.38
CA ASP A 378 14.24 6.24 45.66
C ASP A 378 14.08 5.14 46.75
N SER A 379 14.05 3.86 46.36
CA SER A 379 13.96 2.73 47.30
C SER A 379 15.17 2.59 48.25
N ASP A 380 16.25 3.32 48.00
CA ASP A 380 17.47 3.31 48.81
C ASP A 380 17.35 4.08 50.14
N GLY A 381 16.19 4.71 50.42
CA GLY A 381 15.97 5.52 51.63
C GLY A 381 15.09 4.89 52.73
N PHE A 382 14.44 3.75 52.51
CA PHE A 382 13.33 3.30 53.37
C PHE A 382 13.50 1.94 54.07
N TYR A 383 14.74 1.46 54.24
CA TYR A 383 15.02 0.28 55.06
C TYR A 383 15.64 0.64 56.42
N HIS A 384 15.04 1.61 57.12
CA HIS A 384 15.13 1.70 58.59
C HIS A 384 13.96 0.89 59.18
N LEU A 385 14.10 -0.44 59.20
CA LEU A 385 13.40 -1.24 60.19
C LEU A 385 14.25 -1.19 61.46
N GLU A 386 13.87 -0.30 62.37
CA GLU A 386 14.19 -0.45 63.78
C GLU A 386 13.65 -1.81 64.24
N LEU A 387 14.55 -2.72 64.56
CA LEU A 387 14.31 -3.90 65.38
C LEU A 387 15.46 -4.04 66.38
#